data_AF-A0A2A3HAW1-F1
#
_entry.id   AF-A0A2A3HAW1-F1
#
_cell.length_a   1.000
_cell.length_b   1.000
_cell.length_c   1.000
_cell.angle_alpha   90.00
_cell.angle_beta   90.00
_cell.angle_gamma   90.00
#
_symmetry.space_group_name_H-M   'P 1'
#
loop_
_entity.id
_entity.type
_entity.pdbx_description
1 polymer ?
#
loop_
_entity_poly.entity_id
_entity_poly.type
_entity_poly.pdbx_seq_one_letter_code
_entity_poly.pdbx_strand_id
1 'polypeptide(L)'
;MDNREEVREFLTSRRAKISPEQAGLPSGSRRRVPGLRRSEVAALADMSVEYYAKLERGNLAGVSPAVLEAVARVLQLDDAERAHLLNLAHAADGTDVLTRPRRRRGQSHPEVHRSLQWTLDAITAGPAVVCNGRLDILASNALARAFYTDLFANPANQQNLAHFQFLDPAARRFYPDWDLFADMAVANLHAQAGRNPYDKDLHDLVGELSTRSEEFRTRWGAHNVRRHGTGTKRFQHPAIGELTLAYESLDLAADPGLHMTIYTAEPGTPSEEGLRLLASLAATEDSTPATPRHAG
;
A
#
# COMPACT_ATOMS: atom_id res chain seq x y z
N MET A 1 14.94 -3.07 -18.09
CA MET A 1 16.16 -2.47 -17.55
C MET A 1 17.01 -3.58 -16.99
N ASP A 2 18.33 -3.46 -17.09
CA ASP A 2 19.26 -4.39 -16.44
C ASP A 2 19.21 -4.16 -14.93
N ASN A 3 19.00 -5.20 -14.12
CA ASN A 3 18.95 -5.12 -12.65
C ASN A 3 20.20 -4.42 -12.09
N ARG A 4 21.35 -4.58 -12.75
CA ARG A 4 22.61 -3.94 -12.36
C ARG A 4 22.57 -2.42 -12.53
N GLU A 5 21.91 -1.91 -13.56
CA GLU A 5 21.74 -0.48 -13.78
C GLU A 5 20.79 0.12 -12.74
N GLU A 6 19.69 -0.58 -12.45
CA GLU A 6 18.68 -0.14 -11.47
C GLU A 6 19.26 -0.06 -10.05
N VAL A 7 20.02 -1.06 -9.61
CA VAL A 7 20.76 -1.03 -8.35
C VAL A 7 21.73 0.16 -8.30
N ARG A 8 22.45 0.40 -9.40
CA ARG A 8 23.45 1.47 -9.46
C ARG A 8 22.79 2.83 -9.31
N GLU A 9 21.72 3.09 -10.04
CA GLU A 9 20.96 4.33 -9.96
C GLU A 9 20.35 4.53 -8.57
N PHE A 10 19.75 3.46 -8.02
CA PHE A 10 19.15 3.49 -6.69
C PHE A 10 20.18 3.86 -5.61
N LEU A 11 21.26 3.08 -5.45
CA LEU A 11 22.25 3.33 -4.40
C LEU A 11 23.00 4.66 -4.61
N THR A 12 23.26 5.06 -5.85
CA THR A 12 23.88 6.36 -6.15
C THR A 12 22.97 7.52 -5.74
N SER A 13 21.67 7.43 -6.04
CA SER A 13 20.70 8.49 -5.70
C SER A 13 20.52 8.61 -4.18
N ARG A 14 20.40 7.49 -3.47
CA ARG A 14 20.23 7.48 -2.01
C ARG A 14 21.45 8.03 -1.28
N ARG A 15 22.65 7.64 -1.71
CA ARG A 15 23.90 8.20 -1.19
C ARG A 15 24.02 9.71 -1.43
N ALA A 16 23.54 10.21 -2.58
CA ALA A 16 23.56 11.64 -2.88
C ALA A 16 22.56 12.46 -2.06
N LYS A 17 21.46 11.83 -1.59
CA LYS A 17 20.36 12.47 -0.86
C LYS A 17 20.64 12.63 0.65
N ILE A 18 21.41 11.72 1.25
CA ILE A 18 21.76 11.79 2.68
C ILE A 18 22.96 12.71 2.91
N SER A 19 22.79 13.67 3.83
CA SER A 19 23.86 14.56 4.25
C SER A 19 24.79 13.90 5.28
N PRO A 20 26.07 14.29 5.30
CA PRO A 20 27.03 13.86 6.31
C PRO A 20 26.55 14.09 7.75
N GLU A 21 25.90 15.22 8.00
CA GLU A 21 25.37 15.61 9.31
C GLU A 21 24.25 14.66 9.75
N GLN A 22 23.35 14.32 8.84
CA GLN A 22 22.30 13.31 9.09
C GLN A 22 22.91 11.95 9.44
N ALA A 23 24.05 11.60 8.84
CA ALA A 23 24.76 10.35 9.10
C ALA A 23 25.71 10.42 10.32
N GLY A 24 25.71 11.52 11.09
CA GLY A 24 26.56 11.68 12.27
C GLY A 24 28.02 12.03 11.98
N LEU A 25 28.34 12.50 10.77
CA LEU A 25 29.68 12.93 10.36
C LEU A 25 29.80 14.47 10.33
N PRO A 26 30.98 15.03 10.64
CA PRO A 26 31.19 16.47 10.60
C PRO A 26 31.14 17.06 9.18
N SER A 27 30.63 18.29 9.10
CA SER A 27 30.59 19.12 7.90
C SER A 27 32.00 19.63 7.54
N GLY A 28 32.75 18.90 6.70
CA GLY A 28 34.07 19.37 6.26
C GLY A 28 34.00 20.55 5.29
N SER A 29 34.85 21.57 5.46
CA SER A 29 34.80 22.87 4.77
C SER A 29 35.19 22.90 3.27
N ARG A 30 35.45 21.75 2.63
CA ARG A 30 35.79 21.65 1.18
C ARG A 30 35.25 20.36 0.54
N ARG A 31 33.92 20.14 0.56
CA ARG A 31 33.29 19.00 -0.14
C ARG A 31 32.96 19.32 -1.60
N ARG A 32 33.18 18.35 -2.48
CA ARG A 32 32.83 18.37 -3.92
C ARG A 32 31.48 17.72 -4.24
N VAL A 33 30.88 17.01 -3.28
CA VAL A 33 29.65 16.23 -3.46
C VAL A 33 28.71 16.55 -2.30
N PRO A 34 27.41 16.81 -2.54
CA PRO A 34 26.47 17.20 -1.50
C PRO A 34 26.12 16.07 -0.52
N GLY A 35 26.07 14.82 -0.98
CA GLY A 35 25.80 13.65 -0.15
C GLY A 35 27.05 12.91 0.35
N LEU A 36 26.85 11.73 0.92
CA LEU A 36 27.93 10.88 1.44
C LEU A 36 28.90 10.41 0.35
N ARG A 37 30.17 10.25 0.69
CA ARG A 37 31.18 9.58 -0.13
C ARG A 37 31.05 8.06 0.04
N ARG A 38 31.48 7.29 -0.97
CA ARG A 38 31.55 5.82 -0.87
C ARG A 38 32.33 5.34 0.35
N SER A 39 33.44 6.02 0.66
CA SER A 39 34.27 5.71 1.82
C SER A 39 33.56 5.97 3.16
N GLU A 40 32.69 6.98 3.21
CA GLU A 40 31.91 7.33 4.41
C GLU A 40 30.81 6.30 4.64
N VAL A 41 30.09 5.89 3.59
CA VAL A 41 29.10 4.82 3.68
C VAL A 41 29.74 3.50 4.10
N ALA A 42 30.87 3.14 3.49
CA ALA A 42 31.60 1.92 3.81
C ALA A 42 32.06 1.89 5.28
N ALA A 43 32.62 3.00 5.79
CA ALA A 43 33.04 3.11 7.18
C ALA A 43 31.87 2.99 8.16
N LEU A 44 30.74 3.68 7.89
CA LEU A 44 29.55 3.62 8.74
C LEU A 44 28.84 2.25 8.70
N ALA A 45 28.97 1.52 7.59
CA ALA A 45 28.38 0.20 7.40
C ALA A 45 29.33 -0.94 7.78
N ASP A 46 30.49 -0.63 8.37
CA ASP A 46 31.54 -1.58 8.77
C ASP A 46 31.97 -2.54 7.64
N MET A 47 32.26 -1.96 6.46
CA MET A 47 32.70 -2.72 5.29
C MET A 47 33.81 -1.98 4.51
N SER A 48 34.49 -2.69 3.61
CA SER A 48 35.51 -2.05 2.77
C SER A 48 34.91 -1.14 1.71
N VAL A 49 35.66 -0.10 1.34
CA VAL A 49 35.26 0.87 0.31
C VAL A 49 35.08 0.17 -1.05
N GLU A 50 35.94 -0.79 -1.36
CA GLU A 50 35.86 -1.61 -2.57
C GLU A 50 34.61 -2.49 -2.59
N TYR A 51 34.19 -3.01 -1.43
CA TYR A 51 32.99 -3.82 -1.33
C TYR A 51 31.73 -2.98 -1.55
N TYR A 52 31.61 -1.84 -0.86
CA TYR A 52 30.50 -0.91 -1.12
C TYR A 52 30.47 -0.39 -2.56
N ALA A 53 31.64 -0.10 -3.15
CA ALA A 53 31.74 0.31 -4.55
C ALA A 53 31.37 -0.81 -5.55
N LYS A 54 31.43 -2.09 -5.15
CA LYS A 54 30.87 -3.21 -5.95
C LYS A 54 29.34 -3.26 -5.83
N LEU A 55 28.79 -3.07 -4.63
CA LEU A 55 27.34 -3.00 -4.40
C LEU A 55 26.72 -1.87 -5.23
N GLU A 56 27.26 -0.65 -5.13
CA GLU A 56 26.78 0.53 -5.88
C GLU A 56 26.99 0.40 -7.41
N ARG A 57 27.82 -0.53 -7.88
CA ARG A 57 27.96 -0.83 -9.33
C ARG A 57 27.00 -1.90 -9.83
N GLY A 58 26.03 -2.30 -9.02
CA GLY A 58 24.99 -3.23 -9.41
C GLY A 58 25.22 -4.67 -9.04
N ASN A 59 26.27 -4.98 -8.26
CA ASN A 59 26.59 -6.36 -7.89
C ASN A 59 26.01 -6.70 -6.51
N LEU A 60 24.72 -7.04 -6.46
CA LEU A 60 24.04 -7.50 -5.24
C LEU A 60 23.94 -9.03 -5.11
N ALA A 61 24.37 -9.79 -6.12
CA ALA A 61 24.32 -11.25 -6.06
C ALA A 61 25.21 -11.79 -4.92
N GLY A 62 24.64 -12.66 -4.09
CA GLY A 62 25.26 -13.31 -2.94
C GLY A 62 25.46 -12.41 -1.73
N VAL A 63 24.87 -11.21 -1.72
CA VAL A 63 25.03 -10.26 -0.61
C VAL A 63 24.13 -10.66 0.55
N SER A 64 24.69 -10.72 1.76
CA SER A 64 23.93 -11.15 2.92
C SER A 64 22.87 -10.11 3.34
N PRO A 65 21.73 -10.54 3.91
CA PRO A 65 20.72 -9.63 4.44
C PRO A 65 21.27 -8.64 5.47
N ALA A 66 22.24 -9.07 6.29
CA ALA A 66 22.91 -8.21 7.27
C ALA A 66 23.68 -7.05 6.62
N VAL A 67 24.30 -7.28 5.46
CA VAL A 67 25.00 -6.24 4.70
C VAL A 67 24.01 -5.25 4.09
N LEU A 68 22.91 -5.74 3.51
CA LEU A 68 21.85 -4.88 2.95
C LEU A 68 21.21 -4.01 4.03
N GLU A 69 20.95 -4.57 5.20
CA GLU A 69 20.41 -3.86 6.36
C GLU A 69 21.39 -2.81 6.90
N ALA A 70 22.69 -3.11 6.94
CA ALA A 70 23.72 -2.14 7.32
C ALA A 70 23.75 -0.96 6.34
N VAL A 71 23.69 -1.21 5.03
CA VAL A 71 23.61 -0.15 4.01
C VAL A 71 22.33 0.66 4.15
N ALA A 72 21.19 -0.01 4.36
CA ALA A 72 19.90 0.66 4.51
C ALA A 72 19.85 1.57 5.74
N ARG A 73 20.44 1.13 6.87
CA ARG A 73 20.57 1.93 8.08
C ARG A 73 21.45 3.16 7.87
N VAL A 74 22.61 2.99 7.22
CA VAL A 74 23.54 4.10 6.97
C VAL A 74 22.96 5.14 6.03
N LEU A 75 22.26 4.70 4.98
CA LEU A 75 21.61 5.60 4.03
C LEU A 75 20.26 6.14 4.52
N GLN A 76 19.86 5.78 5.75
CA GLN A 76 18.57 6.14 6.35
C GLN A 76 17.39 5.85 5.42
N LEU A 77 17.45 4.70 4.74
CA LEU A 77 16.40 4.27 3.85
C LEU A 77 15.10 4.09 4.63
N ASP A 78 14.03 4.64 4.08
CA ASP A 78 12.68 4.34 4.57
C ASP A 78 12.29 2.89 4.27
N ASP A 79 11.13 2.47 4.76
CA ASP A 79 10.66 1.10 4.63
C ASP A 79 10.43 0.66 3.17
N ALA A 80 10.05 1.59 2.30
CA ALA A 80 9.82 1.30 0.89
C ALA A 80 11.16 1.14 0.15
N GLU A 81 12.12 2.01 0.45
CA GLU A 81 13.48 1.97 -0.07
C GLU A 81 14.25 0.73 0.43
N ARG A 82 14.04 0.33 1.69
CA ARG A 82 14.53 -0.93 2.25
C ARG A 82 13.98 -2.14 1.51
N ALA A 83 12.65 -2.21 1.34
CA ALA A 83 12.01 -3.30 0.62
C ALA A 83 12.47 -3.36 -0.85
N HIS A 84 12.64 -2.21 -1.49
CA HIS A 84 13.15 -2.13 -2.86
C HIS A 84 14.60 -2.63 -2.97
N LEU A 85 15.49 -2.26 -2.04
CA LEU A 85 16.87 -2.76 -1.99
C LEU A 85 16.93 -4.29 -1.85
N LEU A 86 16.06 -4.87 -1.01
CA LEU A 86 15.95 -6.31 -0.84
C LEU A 86 15.46 -7.00 -2.12
N ASN A 87 14.44 -6.43 -2.77
CA ASN A 87 13.92 -6.96 -4.05
C ASN A 87 14.99 -6.94 -5.15
N LEU A 88 15.79 -5.88 -5.24
CA LEU A 88 16.90 -5.80 -6.20
C LEU A 88 17.99 -6.85 -5.93
N ALA A 89 18.27 -7.16 -4.65
CA ALA A 89 19.20 -8.20 -4.26
C ALA A 89 18.66 -9.60 -4.63
N HIS A 90 17.40 -9.88 -4.33
CA HIS A 90 16.74 -11.14 -4.72
C HIS A 90 16.71 -11.33 -6.25
N ALA A 91 16.48 -10.27 -7.01
CA ALA A 91 16.55 -10.29 -8.47
C ALA A 91 17.98 -10.56 -8.99
N ALA A 92 19.02 -10.16 -8.24
CA ALA A 92 20.42 -10.38 -8.61
C ALA A 92 20.89 -11.82 -8.34
N ASP A 93 20.30 -12.50 -7.36
CA ASP A 93 20.63 -13.88 -6.99
C ASP A 93 20.11 -14.93 -7.99
N GLY A 94 19.35 -14.53 -9.00
CA GLY A 94 18.79 -15.44 -10.00
C GLY A 94 17.67 -16.33 -9.45
N THR A 95 17.29 -16.16 -8.19
CA THR A 95 16.17 -16.86 -7.54
C THR A 95 14.82 -16.50 -8.17
N ASP A 96 14.76 -15.44 -8.99
CA ASP A 96 13.54 -14.96 -9.63
C ASP A 96 13.37 -15.37 -11.12
N VAL A 97 14.29 -16.17 -11.68
CA VAL A 97 14.12 -16.68 -13.06
C VAL A 97 12.99 -17.71 -13.16
N LEU A 98 12.58 -18.32 -12.04
CA LEU A 98 11.45 -19.26 -11.97
C LEU A 98 10.15 -18.64 -11.41
N THR A 99 10.18 -17.40 -10.91
CA THR A 99 9.02 -16.72 -10.29
C THR A 99 8.67 -15.37 -10.89
N ARG A 100 9.25 -15.00 -12.03
CA ARG A 100 8.78 -13.81 -12.75
C ARG A 100 7.38 -14.06 -13.33
N PRO A 101 6.30 -13.37 -12.89
CA PRO A 101 5.07 -13.36 -13.65
C PRO A 101 5.40 -12.68 -14.98
N ARG A 102 5.26 -13.41 -16.08
CA ARG A 102 5.31 -12.82 -17.43
C ARG A 102 4.38 -11.61 -17.44
N ARG A 103 4.94 -10.42 -17.71
CA ARG A 103 4.19 -9.20 -18.03
C ARG A 103 3.10 -9.54 -19.05
N ARG A 104 1.87 -9.77 -18.58
CA ARG A 104 0.70 -9.87 -19.46
C ARG A 104 0.31 -8.43 -19.76
N ARG A 105 0.74 -7.95 -20.94
CA ARG A 105 0.07 -6.84 -21.61
C ARG A 105 -1.36 -7.29 -21.88
N GLY A 106 -2.31 -6.70 -21.19
CA GLY A 106 -3.74 -6.93 -21.38
C GLY A 106 -4.50 -6.29 -20.23
N GLN A 107 -5.26 -5.25 -20.54
CA GLN A 107 -6.19 -4.61 -19.62
C GLN A 107 -7.25 -5.62 -19.19
N SER A 108 -7.07 -6.16 -17.98
CA SER A 108 -8.08 -6.81 -17.16
C SER A 108 -7.41 -7.00 -15.81
N HIS A 109 -7.94 -6.39 -14.75
CA HIS A 109 -7.52 -6.72 -13.38
C HIS A 109 -7.45 -8.25 -13.27
N PRO A 110 -6.41 -8.85 -12.68
CA PRO A 110 -6.38 -10.29 -12.48
C PRO A 110 -7.65 -10.65 -11.74
N GLU A 111 -8.58 -11.33 -12.41
CA GLU A 111 -9.82 -11.78 -11.81
C GLU A 111 -9.41 -12.63 -10.60
N VAL A 112 -9.79 -12.17 -9.42
CA VAL A 112 -9.41 -12.81 -8.16
C VAL A 112 -9.78 -14.29 -8.25
N HIS A 113 -8.84 -15.17 -7.93
CA HIS A 113 -9.09 -16.61 -7.99
C HIS A 113 -10.32 -16.98 -7.17
N ARG A 114 -11.18 -17.84 -7.73
CA ARG A 114 -12.47 -18.20 -7.12
C ARG A 114 -12.36 -18.72 -5.69
N SER A 115 -11.27 -19.39 -5.35
CA SER A 115 -11.00 -19.85 -3.98
C SER A 115 -10.88 -18.70 -2.98
N LEU A 116 -10.29 -17.56 -3.38
CA LEU A 116 -10.19 -16.38 -2.53
C LEU A 116 -11.56 -15.74 -2.31
N GLN A 117 -12.43 -15.74 -3.32
CA GLN A 117 -13.83 -15.32 -3.12
C GLN A 117 -14.55 -16.23 -2.12
N TRP A 118 -14.38 -17.55 -2.20
CA TRP A 118 -14.94 -18.47 -1.20
C TRP A 118 -14.41 -18.22 0.21
N THR A 119 -13.13 -17.85 0.36
CA THR A 119 -12.55 -17.44 1.64
C THR A 119 -13.22 -16.17 2.18
N LEU A 120 -13.43 -15.17 1.33
CA LEU A 120 -14.15 -13.94 1.71
C LEU A 120 -15.59 -14.26 2.13
N ASP A 121 -16.29 -15.09 1.37
CA ASP A 121 -17.68 -15.47 1.65
C ASP A 121 -17.83 -16.28 2.95
N ALA A 122 -16.77 -16.99 3.37
CA ALA A 122 -16.73 -17.68 4.67
C ALA A 122 -16.64 -16.71 5.87
N ILE A 123 -16.22 -15.46 5.65
CA ILE A 123 -16.19 -14.42 6.67
C ILE A 123 -17.57 -13.76 6.72
N THR A 124 -18.41 -14.19 7.66
CA THR A 124 -19.81 -13.74 7.74
C THR A 124 -20.08 -12.69 8.82
N ALA A 125 -19.23 -12.63 9.86
CA ALA A 125 -19.40 -11.73 11.00
C ALA A 125 -18.77 -10.33 10.81
N GLY A 126 -18.13 -10.08 9.67
CA GLY A 126 -17.38 -8.85 9.45
C GLY A 126 -17.19 -8.49 7.97
N PRO A 127 -17.09 -7.19 7.62
CA PRO A 127 -16.67 -6.77 6.28
C PRO A 127 -15.27 -7.29 5.94
N ALA A 128 -15.12 -7.90 4.78
CA ALA A 128 -13.83 -8.35 4.25
C ALA A 128 -13.63 -7.94 2.79
N VAL A 129 -12.46 -7.37 2.48
CA VAL A 129 -12.07 -6.91 1.14
C VAL A 129 -10.66 -7.36 0.81
N VAL A 130 -10.39 -7.58 -0.49
CA VAL A 130 -9.04 -7.75 -1.04
C VAL A 130 -8.70 -6.52 -1.85
N CYS A 131 -7.57 -5.91 -1.53
CA CYS A 131 -7.08 -4.70 -2.19
C CYS A 131 -5.68 -4.90 -2.76
N ASN A 132 -5.33 -4.14 -3.79
CA ASN A 132 -3.94 -3.99 -4.24
C ASN A 132 -3.25 -2.80 -3.56
N GLY A 133 -1.96 -2.61 -3.80
CA GLY A 133 -1.20 -1.47 -3.25
C GLY A 133 -1.65 -0.08 -3.73
N ARG A 134 -2.52 0.01 -4.75
CA ARG A 134 -3.15 1.26 -5.22
C ARG A 134 -4.49 1.54 -4.53
N LEU A 135 -4.90 0.64 -3.63
CA LEU A 135 -6.17 0.69 -2.90
C LEU A 135 -7.41 0.42 -3.77
N ASP A 136 -7.22 -0.26 -4.91
CA ASP A 136 -8.33 -0.82 -5.69
C ASP A 136 -8.90 -2.02 -4.93
N ILE A 137 -10.21 -2.05 -4.71
CA ILE A 137 -10.91 -3.22 -4.19
C ILE A 137 -11.11 -4.20 -5.35
N LEU A 138 -10.47 -5.38 -5.26
CA LEU A 138 -10.52 -6.40 -6.31
C LEU A 138 -11.55 -7.50 -6.02
N ALA A 139 -11.83 -7.75 -4.74
CA ALA A 139 -12.87 -8.68 -4.30
C ALA A 139 -13.40 -8.29 -2.92
N SER A 140 -14.63 -8.68 -2.62
CA SER A 140 -15.26 -8.40 -1.34
C SER A 140 -16.31 -9.46 -0.99
N ASN A 141 -16.56 -9.65 0.31
CA ASN A 141 -17.76 -10.38 0.75
C ASN A 141 -19.01 -9.49 0.63
N ALA A 142 -20.19 -10.08 0.81
CA ALA A 142 -21.47 -9.35 0.74
C ALA A 142 -21.56 -8.25 1.80
N LEU A 143 -21.11 -8.54 3.03
CA LEU A 143 -21.14 -7.58 4.13
C LEU A 143 -20.24 -6.37 3.88
N ALA A 144 -19.10 -6.53 3.18
CA ALA A 144 -18.26 -5.42 2.77
C ALA A 144 -18.92 -4.54 1.71
N ARG A 145 -19.71 -5.10 0.80
CA ARG A 145 -20.49 -4.30 -0.17
C ARG A 145 -21.53 -3.45 0.54
N ALA A 146 -22.24 -4.04 1.50
CA ALA A 146 -23.19 -3.32 2.34
C ALA A 146 -22.49 -2.27 3.22
N PHE A 147 -21.32 -2.58 3.79
CA PHE A 147 -20.57 -1.66 4.64
C PHE A 147 -20.02 -0.45 3.88
N TYR A 148 -19.51 -0.67 2.66
CA TYR A 148 -19.02 0.37 1.76
C TYR A 148 -20.09 0.79 0.73
N THR A 149 -21.36 0.88 1.16
CA THR A 149 -22.50 1.15 0.26
C THR A 149 -22.24 2.35 -0.66
N ASP A 150 -21.86 3.51 -0.11
CA ASP A 150 -21.65 4.73 -0.89
C ASP A 150 -20.47 4.60 -1.89
N LEU A 151 -19.41 3.88 -1.50
CA LEU A 151 -18.26 3.63 -2.38
C LEU A 151 -18.68 2.79 -3.60
N PHE A 152 -19.44 1.72 -3.39
CA PHE A 152 -19.89 0.84 -4.47
C PHE A 152 -21.05 1.44 -5.28
N ALA A 153 -21.89 2.27 -4.67
CA ALA A 153 -23.03 2.91 -5.33
C ALA A 153 -22.60 4.03 -6.31
N ASN A 154 -21.45 4.68 -6.08
CA ASN A 154 -20.94 5.75 -6.93
C ASN A 154 -19.84 5.25 -7.88
N PRO A 155 -20.11 5.10 -9.20
CA PRO A 155 -19.13 4.62 -10.17
C PRO A 155 -17.89 5.52 -10.30
N ALA A 156 -18.00 6.81 -9.95
CA ALA A 156 -16.86 7.73 -9.98
C ALA A 156 -15.76 7.33 -8.99
N ASN A 157 -16.08 6.52 -7.98
CA ASN A 157 -15.09 5.98 -7.05
C ASN A 157 -14.25 4.86 -7.68
N GLN A 158 -14.69 4.27 -8.80
CA GLN A 158 -13.98 3.20 -9.50
C GLN A 158 -13.59 2.03 -8.59
N GLN A 159 -14.37 1.78 -7.53
CA GLN A 159 -14.08 0.77 -6.51
C GLN A 159 -12.70 0.96 -5.84
N ASN A 160 -12.19 2.18 -5.78
CA ASN A 160 -10.92 2.53 -5.18
C ASN A 160 -11.14 3.32 -3.87
N LEU A 161 -10.50 2.88 -2.79
CA LEU A 161 -10.65 3.51 -1.47
C LEU A 161 -10.08 4.93 -1.42
N ALA A 162 -9.01 5.23 -2.17
CA ALA A 162 -8.45 6.58 -2.22
C ALA A 162 -9.37 7.53 -2.99
N HIS A 163 -9.99 7.10 -4.09
CA HIS A 163 -11.01 7.89 -4.76
C HIS A 163 -12.18 8.19 -3.83
N PHE A 164 -12.75 7.18 -3.18
CA PHE A 164 -13.82 7.39 -2.22
C PHE A 164 -13.40 8.38 -1.13
N GLN A 165 -12.24 8.15 -0.53
CA GLN A 165 -11.76 8.96 0.57
C GLN A 165 -11.55 10.44 0.23
N PHE A 166 -10.92 10.74 -0.91
CA PHE A 166 -10.48 12.09 -1.25
C PHE A 166 -11.44 12.83 -2.18
N LEU A 167 -12.29 12.12 -2.93
CA LEU A 167 -13.12 12.72 -3.97
C LEU A 167 -14.63 12.57 -3.70
N ASP A 168 -15.06 11.67 -2.81
CA ASP A 168 -16.46 11.50 -2.46
C ASP A 168 -16.81 12.21 -1.14
N PRO A 169 -17.75 13.18 -1.15
CA PRO A 169 -18.22 13.82 0.08
C PRO A 169 -18.79 12.84 1.12
N ALA A 170 -19.26 11.67 0.70
CA ALA A 170 -19.75 10.63 1.60
C ALA A 170 -18.66 10.11 2.55
N ALA A 171 -17.40 10.08 2.10
CA ALA A 171 -16.29 9.63 2.93
C ALA A 171 -16.10 10.49 4.18
N ARG A 172 -16.36 11.81 4.11
CA ARG A 172 -16.29 12.72 5.26
C ARG A 172 -17.34 12.42 6.33
N ARG A 173 -18.49 11.88 5.93
CA ARG A 173 -19.50 11.40 6.89
C ARG A 173 -19.12 10.03 7.41
N PHE A 174 -18.69 9.13 6.52
CA PHE A 174 -18.41 7.73 6.83
C PHE A 174 -17.20 7.53 7.74
N TYR A 175 -16.19 8.39 7.66
CA TYR A 175 -14.99 8.35 8.49
C TYR A 175 -14.99 9.52 9.49
N PRO A 176 -15.45 9.32 10.75
CA PRO A 176 -15.32 10.33 11.80
C PRO A 176 -13.87 10.81 11.99
N ASP A 177 -12.91 9.88 11.91
CA ASP A 177 -11.48 10.14 11.99
C ASP A 177 -10.84 10.26 10.60
N TRP A 178 -11.47 11.01 9.67
CA TRP A 178 -11.07 11.05 8.26
C TRP A 178 -9.58 11.32 8.02
N ASP A 179 -8.97 12.21 8.80
CA ASP A 179 -7.54 12.55 8.65
C ASP A 179 -6.64 11.32 8.87
N LEU A 180 -6.98 10.44 9.82
CA LEU A 180 -6.27 9.19 10.06
C LEU A 180 -6.30 8.29 8.83
N PHE A 181 -7.49 8.08 8.26
CA PHE A 181 -7.62 7.27 7.05
C PHE A 181 -6.85 7.91 5.87
N ALA A 182 -6.82 9.23 5.79
CA ALA A 182 -6.22 9.95 4.66
C ALA A 182 -4.70 9.80 4.70
N ASP A 183 -4.13 9.91 5.90
CA ASP A 183 -2.71 9.68 6.14
C ASP A 183 -2.35 8.20 5.88
N MET A 184 -3.20 7.25 6.27
CA MET A 184 -3.04 5.83 5.95
C MET A 184 -3.01 5.57 4.45
N ALA A 185 -3.97 6.14 3.70
CA ALA A 185 -4.07 5.95 2.26
C ALA A 185 -2.84 6.52 1.54
N VAL A 186 -2.40 7.72 1.91
CA VAL A 186 -1.19 8.36 1.36
C VAL A 186 0.06 7.55 1.67
N ALA A 187 0.20 7.04 2.91
CA ALA A 187 1.32 6.19 3.28
C ALA A 187 1.37 4.89 2.44
N ASN A 188 0.22 4.26 2.21
CA ASN A 188 0.13 3.05 1.37
C ASN A 188 0.50 3.33 -0.09
N LEU A 189 0.03 4.45 -0.65
CA LEU A 189 0.36 4.84 -2.02
C LEU A 189 1.85 5.19 -2.19
N HIS A 190 2.47 5.83 -1.19
CA HIS A 190 3.92 6.06 -1.17
C HIS A 190 4.70 4.75 -1.13
N ALA A 191 4.28 3.82 -0.27
CA ALA A 191 4.91 2.49 -0.20
C ALA A 191 4.79 1.74 -1.54
N GLN A 192 3.64 1.84 -2.22
CA GLN A 192 3.45 1.24 -3.53
C GLN A 192 4.30 1.92 -4.61
N ALA A 193 4.45 3.24 -4.58
CA ALA A 193 5.31 3.98 -5.50
C ALA A 193 6.78 3.59 -5.33
N GLY A 194 7.23 3.38 -4.09
CA GLY A 194 8.58 2.88 -3.82
C GLY A 194 8.80 1.44 -4.29
N ARG A 195 7.78 0.58 -4.20
CA ARG A 195 7.85 -0.82 -4.68
C ARG A 195 7.86 -0.92 -6.20
N ASN A 196 7.06 -0.12 -6.89
CA ASN A 196 6.98 -0.11 -8.35
C ASN A 196 6.95 1.33 -8.91
N PRO A 197 8.12 1.97 -9.07
CA PRO A 197 8.24 3.36 -9.54
C PRO A 197 7.76 3.60 -10.99
N TYR A 198 7.45 2.55 -11.73
CA TYR A 198 7.01 2.63 -13.14
C TYR A 198 5.55 2.20 -13.32
N ASP A 199 4.77 2.09 -12.23
CA ASP A 199 3.35 1.80 -12.27
C ASP A 199 2.58 3.00 -12.85
N LYS A 200 2.17 2.89 -14.11
CA LYS A 200 1.42 3.95 -14.79
C LYS A 200 0.09 4.24 -14.10
N ASP A 201 -0.65 3.21 -13.70
CA ASP A 201 -1.99 3.42 -13.13
C ASP A 201 -1.87 4.12 -11.76
N LEU A 202 -0.80 3.83 -11.00
CA LEU A 202 -0.51 4.56 -9.77
C LEU A 202 -0.16 6.03 -10.05
N HIS A 203 0.64 6.32 -11.07
CA HIS A 203 0.95 7.70 -11.44
C HIS A 203 -0.29 8.47 -11.90
N ASP A 204 -1.16 7.82 -12.69
CA ASP A 204 -2.42 8.41 -13.15
C ASP A 204 -3.34 8.71 -11.94
N LEU A 205 -3.47 7.76 -10.99
CA LEU A 205 -4.22 7.93 -9.74
C LEU A 205 -3.66 9.08 -8.89
N VAL A 206 -2.36 9.10 -8.63
CA VAL A 206 -1.72 10.16 -7.82
C VAL A 206 -1.85 11.52 -8.51
N GLY A 207 -1.71 11.58 -9.83
CA GLY A 207 -1.90 12.80 -10.61
C GLY A 207 -3.33 13.33 -10.54
N GLU A 208 -4.32 12.45 -10.67
CA GLU A 208 -5.74 12.79 -10.51
C GLU A 208 -6.04 13.31 -9.10
N LEU A 209 -5.69 12.54 -8.06
CA LEU A 209 -5.93 12.90 -6.67
C LEU A 209 -5.23 14.21 -6.29
N SER A 210 -3.99 14.41 -6.73
CA SER A 210 -3.25 15.65 -6.50
C SER A 210 -3.89 16.85 -7.20
N THR A 211 -4.53 16.64 -8.35
CA THR A 211 -5.20 17.72 -9.09
C THR A 211 -6.51 18.10 -8.40
N ARG A 212 -7.29 17.10 -7.98
CA ARG A 212 -8.68 17.24 -7.54
C ARG A 212 -8.86 17.42 -6.03
N SER A 213 -7.86 17.10 -5.21
CA SER A 213 -7.91 17.28 -3.74
C SER A 213 -6.67 18.03 -3.23
N GLU A 214 -6.89 19.19 -2.62
CA GLU A 214 -5.84 19.95 -1.94
C GLU A 214 -5.31 19.18 -0.72
N GLU A 215 -6.18 18.48 -0.01
CA GLU A 215 -5.82 17.66 1.15
C GLU A 215 -4.91 16.50 0.77
N PHE A 216 -5.15 15.85 -0.37
CA PHE A 216 -4.26 14.81 -0.90
C PHE A 216 -2.92 15.41 -1.30
N ARG A 217 -2.93 16.49 -2.10
CA ARG A 217 -1.72 17.17 -2.61
C ARG A 217 -0.77 17.56 -1.48
N THR A 218 -1.33 18.11 -0.39
CA THR A 218 -0.57 18.54 0.79
C THR A 218 0.07 17.35 1.51
N ARG A 219 -0.70 16.28 1.76
CA ARG A 219 -0.20 15.07 2.43
C ARG A 219 0.83 14.31 1.60
N TRP A 220 0.58 14.18 0.29
CA TRP A 220 1.49 13.53 -0.64
C TRP A 220 2.87 14.21 -0.63
N GLY A 221 2.90 15.55 -0.64
CA GLY A 221 4.13 16.34 -0.55
C GLY A 221 4.85 16.26 0.80
N ALA A 222 4.15 15.97 1.90
CA ALA A 222 4.72 15.90 3.24
C ALA A 222 5.53 14.62 3.52
N HIS A 223 5.39 13.57 2.69
CA HIS A 223 6.13 12.29 2.82
C HIS A 223 6.09 11.64 4.22
N ASN A 224 5.04 11.91 5.01
CA ASN A 224 4.89 11.30 6.33
C ASN A 224 4.36 9.87 6.17
N VAL A 225 5.26 8.89 6.19
CA VAL A 225 4.89 7.47 6.18
C VAL A 225 4.82 6.97 7.62
N ARG A 226 3.64 6.52 8.05
CA ARG A 226 3.46 5.76 9.29
C ARG A 226 2.99 4.35 8.94
N ARG A 227 3.54 3.34 9.62
CA ARG A 227 3.09 1.95 9.50
C ARG A 227 1.75 1.79 10.21
N HIS A 228 0.78 1.18 9.54
CA HIS A 228 -0.50 0.80 10.10
C HIS A 228 -0.69 -0.69 9.84
N GLY A 229 -0.64 -1.51 10.88
CA GLY A 229 -0.74 -2.97 10.77
C GLY A 229 -2.06 -3.51 11.33
N THR A 230 -2.37 -3.12 12.56
CA THR A 230 -3.58 -3.53 13.28
C THR A 230 -4.07 -2.35 14.11
N GLY A 231 -5.33 -2.38 14.53
CA GLY A 231 -5.88 -1.37 15.43
C GLY A 231 -7.38 -1.28 15.34
N THR A 232 -7.93 -0.23 15.94
CA THR A 232 -9.37 0.05 15.95
C THR A 232 -9.67 1.27 15.10
N LYS A 233 -10.76 1.21 14.35
CA LYS A 233 -11.25 2.28 13.50
C LYS A 233 -12.71 2.58 13.84
N ARG A 234 -13.05 3.87 13.80
CA ARG A 234 -14.43 4.33 13.92
C ARG A 234 -15.00 4.63 12.55
N PHE A 235 -16.26 4.29 12.38
CA PHE A 235 -17.03 4.54 11.17
C PHE A 235 -18.41 5.06 11.55
N GLN A 236 -19.01 5.84 10.67
CA GLN A 236 -20.41 6.26 10.77
C GLN A 236 -21.17 5.75 9.56
N HIS A 237 -21.77 4.58 9.70
CA HIS A 237 -22.51 3.94 8.61
C HIS A 237 -23.90 4.57 8.47
N PRO A 238 -24.36 4.92 7.24
CA PRO A 238 -25.62 5.64 7.05
C PRO A 238 -26.85 4.90 7.59
N ALA A 239 -26.87 3.56 7.52
CA ALA A 239 -28.02 2.76 7.94
C ALA A 239 -28.00 2.34 9.43
N ILE A 240 -26.83 2.20 10.05
CA ILE A 240 -26.70 1.58 11.40
C ILE A 240 -25.92 2.44 12.41
N GLY A 241 -25.45 3.62 12.01
CA GLY A 241 -24.80 4.58 12.89
C GLY A 241 -23.33 4.26 13.17
N GLU A 242 -22.88 4.58 14.38
CA GLU A 242 -21.48 4.49 14.77
C GLU A 242 -21.04 3.03 14.94
N LEU A 243 -19.86 2.73 14.40
CA LEU A 243 -19.20 1.43 14.53
C LEU A 243 -17.76 1.63 14.97
N THR A 244 -17.34 0.82 15.92
CA THR A 244 -15.95 0.71 16.37
C THR A 244 -15.46 -0.70 16.04
N LEU A 245 -14.60 -0.81 15.03
CA LEU A 245 -14.16 -2.10 14.49
C LEU A 245 -12.65 -2.24 14.61
N ALA A 246 -12.21 -3.38 15.13
CA ALA A 246 -10.84 -3.83 14.95
C ALA A 246 -10.61 -4.15 13.47
N TYR A 247 -9.39 -3.94 12.98
CA TYR A 247 -9.01 -4.36 11.63
C TYR A 247 -7.71 -5.14 11.65
N GLU A 248 -7.68 -6.18 10.82
CA GLU A 248 -6.50 -6.99 10.54
C GLU A 248 -6.24 -6.94 9.04
N SER A 249 -4.99 -6.72 8.65
CA SER A 249 -4.55 -6.75 7.25
C SER A 249 -3.56 -7.88 7.03
N LEU A 250 -3.87 -8.77 6.10
CA LEU A 250 -3.10 -9.97 5.80
C LEU A 250 -2.58 -9.93 4.37
N ASP A 251 -1.26 -10.01 4.20
CA ASP A 251 -0.65 -10.15 2.87
C ASP A 251 -0.96 -11.53 2.28
N LEU A 252 -1.32 -11.58 1.00
CA LEU A 252 -1.64 -12.84 0.31
C LEU A 252 -0.38 -13.46 -0.29
N ALA A 253 0.08 -14.57 0.30
CA ALA A 253 1.29 -15.25 -0.15
C ALA A 253 1.24 -15.73 -1.62
N ALA A 254 0.06 -16.13 -2.09
CA ALA A 254 -0.13 -16.58 -3.47
C ALA A 254 -0.15 -15.42 -4.49
N ASP A 255 -0.45 -14.21 -4.03
CA ASP A 255 -0.64 -13.02 -4.87
C ASP A 255 0.13 -11.82 -4.30
N PRO A 256 1.47 -11.77 -4.45
CA PRO A 256 2.28 -10.69 -3.90
C PRO A 256 1.79 -9.31 -4.36
N GLY A 257 1.59 -8.41 -3.41
CA GLY A 257 1.06 -7.06 -3.65
C GLY A 257 -0.46 -6.93 -3.42
N LEU A 258 -1.15 -8.05 -3.19
CA LEU A 258 -2.52 -8.06 -2.68
C LEU A 258 -2.53 -8.27 -1.16
N HIS A 259 -3.46 -7.60 -0.50
CA HIS A 259 -3.73 -7.77 0.92
C HIS A 259 -5.24 -7.90 1.16
N MET A 260 -5.60 -8.74 2.11
CA MET A 260 -6.97 -8.88 2.60
C MET A 260 -7.12 -8.11 3.90
N THR A 261 -8.12 -7.23 3.98
CA THR A 261 -8.47 -6.53 5.22
C THR A 261 -9.80 -7.05 5.73
N ILE A 262 -9.83 -7.42 7.01
CA ILE A 262 -11.03 -7.88 7.71
C ILE A 262 -11.32 -6.91 8.85
N TYR A 263 -12.58 -6.47 8.94
CA TYR A 263 -13.08 -5.67 10.06
C TYR A 263 -13.93 -6.51 10.99
N THR A 264 -13.65 -6.47 12.28
CA THR A 264 -14.38 -7.22 13.32
C THR A 264 -14.84 -6.30 14.43
N ALA A 265 -16.08 -6.48 14.89
CA ALA A 265 -16.54 -5.85 16.11
C ALA A 265 -16.10 -6.67 17.33
N GLU A 266 -15.86 -6.01 18.46
CA GLU A 266 -15.67 -6.71 19.72
C GLU A 266 -16.97 -7.42 20.13
N PRO A 267 -16.92 -8.70 20.56
CA PRO A 267 -18.13 -9.45 20.93
C PRO A 267 -18.93 -8.80 22.06
N GLY A 268 -20.25 -8.84 21.96
CA GLY A 268 -21.18 -8.27 22.94
C GLY A 268 -21.32 -6.75 22.87
N THR A 269 -20.74 -6.09 21.87
CA THR A 269 -20.83 -4.63 21.71
C THR A 269 -21.94 -4.20 20.76
N PRO A 270 -22.41 -2.93 20.84
CA PRO A 270 -23.35 -2.38 19.87
C PRO A 270 -22.85 -2.45 18.42
N SER A 271 -21.52 -2.45 18.20
CA SER A 271 -20.94 -2.58 16.86
C SER A 271 -21.13 -3.98 16.28
N GLU A 272 -21.09 -5.03 17.11
CA GLU A 272 -21.40 -6.40 16.67
C GLU A 272 -22.86 -6.50 16.25
N GLU A 273 -23.77 -5.95 17.07
CA GLU A 273 -25.19 -5.90 16.74
C GLU A 273 -25.45 -5.09 15.45
N GLY A 274 -24.78 -3.96 15.29
CA GLY A 274 -24.83 -3.15 14.07
C GLY A 274 -24.43 -3.94 12.83
N LEU A 275 -23.29 -4.65 12.86
CA LEU A 275 -22.86 -5.49 11.73
C LEU A 275 -23.86 -6.63 11.42
N ARG A 276 -24.44 -7.25 12.45
CA ARG A 276 -25.48 -8.27 12.28
C ARG A 276 -26.75 -7.69 11.64
N LEU A 277 -27.17 -6.49 12.05
CA LEU A 277 -28.30 -5.79 11.45
C LEU A 277 -28.03 -5.46 9.98
N LEU A 278 -26.83 -4.96 9.67
CA LEU A 278 -26.43 -4.68 8.29
C LEU A 278 -26.42 -5.92 7.41
N ALA A 279 -25.91 -7.05 7.92
CA ALA A 279 -25.95 -8.33 7.21
C ALA A 279 -27.39 -8.76 6.89
N SER A 280 -28.32 -8.57 7.85
CA SER A 280 -29.74 -8.88 7.66
C SER A 280 -30.41 -7.95 6.63
N LEU A 281 -30.07 -6.66 6.64
CA LEU A 281 -30.59 -5.70 5.66
C LEU A 281 -30.12 -6.04 4.25
N ALA A 282 -28.83 -6.28 4.07
CA ALA A 282 -28.25 -6.64 2.77
C ALA A 282 -28.86 -7.92 2.19
N ALA A 283 -29.06 -8.95 3.02
CA ALA A 283 -29.70 -10.18 2.58
C ALA A 283 -31.15 -9.98 2.13
N THR A 284 -31.86 -9.01 2.70
CA THR A 284 -33.25 -8.68 2.33
C THR A 284 -33.31 -7.93 1.00
N GLU A 285 -32.39 -7.00 0.77
CA GLU A 285 -32.27 -6.26 -0.49
C GLU A 285 -31.93 -7.18 -1.67
N ASP A 286 -30.99 -8.12 -1.48
CA ASP A 286 -30.63 -9.13 -2.49
C ASP A 286 -31.79 -10.10 -2.79
N SER A 287 -32.70 -10.30 -1.84
CA SER A 287 -33.84 -11.21 -1.97
C SER A 287 -35.07 -10.57 -2.61
N THR A 288 -35.07 -9.26 -2.89
CA THR A 288 -36.22 -8.57 -3.48
C THR A 288 -36.23 -8.78 -5.00
N PRO A 289 -37.15 -9.57 -5.58
CA PRO A 289 -37.18 -9.80 -7.02
C PRO A 289 -37.50 -8.49 -7.74
N ALA A 290 -36.66 -8.12 -8.72
CA ALA A 290 -36.92 -7.00 -9.60
C ALA A 290 -38.32 -7.12 -10.21
N THR A 291 -39.23 -6.23 -9.81
CA THR A 291 -40.60 -6.22 -10.34
C THR A 291 -40.53 -6.02 -11.85
N PRO A 292 -41.11 -6.91 -12.68
CA PRO A 292 -41.07 -6.75 -14.11
C PRO A 292 -41.83 -5.47 -14.47
N ARG A 293 -41.13 -4.51 -15.06
CA ARG A 293 -41.74 -3.33 -15.68
C ARG A 293 -42.63 -3.84 -16.81
N HIS A 294 -43.93 -3.89 -16.57
CA HIS A 294 -44.93 -4.08 -17.61
C HIS A 294 -44.83 -2.91 -18.60
N ALA A 295 -44.38 -3.20 -19.82
CA ALA A 295 -44.57 -2.33 -20.97
C ALA A 295 -46.06 -2.38 -21.33
N GLY A 296 -46.74 -1.23 -21.21
CA GLY A 296 -48.04 -0.95 -21.80
C GLY A 296 -47.86 -0.17 -23.10
#